data_AF-A0A183SN35-F1
#
_entry.id   AF-A0A183SN35-F1
#
_cell.length_a   1.000
_cell.length_b   1.000
_cell.length_c   1.000
_cell.angle_alpha   90.00
_cell.angle_beta   90.00
_cell.angle_gamma   90.00
#
_symmetry.space_group_name_H-M   'P 1'
#
loop_
_entity.id
_entity.type
_entity.pdbx_description
1 polymer ?
#
loop_
_entity_poly.entity_id
_entity_poly.type
_entity_poly.pdbx_seq_one_letter_code
_entity_poly.pdbx_strand_id
1 'polypeptide(L)'
;MQTFGCPERFTHMVRQLHDGMMARVTDNRTVSVAFAVPNGVKQGCVLAPNWFSLIFSAMLMNAYRAEQPGIRIAYRTDGHLLNSRRMQSSTCVSTTSVHDLLFADDCALNTVTEEDMHRTMDLFAAGCTNFGLAISAAKTVVMHQPPPSSEYNAPRINVNGAQLKNVETFAYLRSTLSRNTRIDDEVTQRISKASQAFGRLKMYKRLPK
;
A
#
# COMPACT_ATOMS: atom_id res chain seq x y z
N MET A 1 10.00 18.06 3.06
CA MET A 1 8.88 18.79 3.71
C MET A 1 8.74 20.21 3.20
N GLN A 2 9.77 21.06 3.29
CA GLN A 2 9.73 22.43 2.73
C GLN A 2 9.45 22.44 1.22
N THR A 3 10.06 21.52 0.47
CA THR A 3 9.81 21.30 -0.97
C THR A 3 8.36 20.95 -1.32
N PHE A 4 7.57 20.50 -0.35
CA PHE A 4 6.15 20.14 -0.51
C PHE A 4 5.22 21.20 0.09
N GLY A 5 5.73 22.41 0.39
CA GLY A 5 4.93 23.53 0.87
C GLY A 5 4.61 23.51 2.36
N CYS A 6 5.23 22.64 3.17
CA CYS A 6 5.06 22.70 4.62
C CYS A 6 5.65 24.03 5.17
N PRO A 7 4.89 24.81 5.96
CA PRO A 7 5.39 26.04 6.56
C PRO A 7 6.64 25.80 7.42
N GLU A 8 7.57 26.75 7.43
CA GLU A 8 8.81 26.63 8.21
C GLU A 8 8.55 26.36 9.69
N ARG A 9 7.57 27.06 10.27
CA ARG A 9 7.13 26.85 11.66
C ARG A 9 6.77 25.39 11.93
N PHE A 10 6.08 24.73 10.99
CA PHE A 10 5.74 23.32 11.13
C PHE A 10 6.99 22.46 11.12
N THR A 11 7.88 22.65 10.14
CA THR A 11 9.15 21.91 10.08
C THR A 11 10.05 22.10 11.30
N HIS A 12 10.00 23.29 11.92
CA HIS A 12 10.71 23.56 13.17
C HIS A 12 10.13 22.77 14.35
N MET A 13 8.80 22.70 14.47
CA MET A 13 8.15 21.87 15.50
C MET A 13 8.50 20.38 15.36
N VAL A 14 8.61 19.87 14.12
CA VAL A 14 9.06 18.48 13.88
C VAL A 14 10.48 18.25 14.37
N ARG A 15 11.38 19.16 13.99
CA ARG A 15 12.78 19.11 14.42
C ARG A 15 12.89 19.12 15.94
N GLN A 16 12.14 19.97 16.63
CA GLN A 16 12.14 19.98 18.10
C GLN A 16 11.69 18.66 18.74
N LEU A 17 10.83 17.87 18.06
CA LEU A 17 10.40 16.57 18.55
C LEU A 17 11.45 15.48 18.30
N HIS A 18 12.27 15.60 17.26
CA HIS A 18 13.15 14.53 16.76
C HIS A 18 14.65 14.77 16.99
N ASP A 19 15.10 16.02 16.94
CA ASP A 19 16.50 16.37 17.08
C ASP A 19 16.97 16.10 18.51
N GLY A 20 18.01 15.27 18.66
CA GLY A 20 18.52 14.87 19.98
C GLY A 20 17.54 13.99 20.78
N MET A 21 16.58 13.33 20.12
CA MET A 21 15.63 12.45 20.80
C MET A 21 16.37 11.35 21.57
N MET A 22 16.02 11.21 22.85
CA MET A 22 16.47 10.12 23.72
C MET A 22 15.28 9.28 24.15
N ALA A 23 15.44 7.96 24.14
CA ALA A 23 14.42 7.01 24.59
C ALA A 23 14.90 6.16 25.76
N ARG A 24 13.93 5.66 26.53
CA ARG A 24 14.09 4.61 27.54
C ARG A 24 13.01 3.57 27.32
N VAL A 25 13.33 2.32 27.59
CA VAL A 25 12.38 1.20 27.54
C VAL A 25 12.13 0.74 28.97
N THR A 26 10.85 0.58 29.31
CA THR A 26 10.45 -0.02 30.59
C THR A 26 9.92 -1.42 30.31
N ASP A 27 10.55 -2.43 30.92
CA ASP A 27 10.09 -3.81 30.90
C ASP A 27 10.06 -4.36 32.32
N ASN A 28 8.96 -5.00 32.71
CA ASN A 28 8.77 -5.55 34.06
C ASN A 28 9.21 -4.62 35.21
N ARG A 29 8.82 -3.33 35.13
CA ARG A 29 9.19 -2.25 36.08
C ARG A 29 10.67 -1.86 36.11
N THR A 30 11.51 -2.47 35.29
CA THR A 30 12.90 -2.08 35.09
C THR A 30 12.99 -1.09 33.94
N VAL A 31 13.70 0.02 34.14
CA VAL A 31 13.87 1.07 33.13
C VAL A 31 15.29 1.02 32.58
N SER A 32 15.44 1.00 31.27
CA SER A 32 16.74 1.04 30.61
C SER A 32 17.46 2.36 30.85
N VAL A 33 18.78 2.36 30.64
CA VAL A 33 19.52 3.60 30.41
C VAL A 33 18.95 4.34 29.19
N ALA A 34 19.11 5.66 29.15
CA ALA A 34 18.70 6.45 28.01
C ALA A 34 19.60 6.15 26.82
N PHE A 35 19.03 5.98 25.64
CA PHE A 35 19.76 5.84 24.38
C PHE A 35 19.20 6.80 23.33
N ALA A 36 20.07 7.23 22.41
CA ALA A 36 19.69 8.14 21.33
C ALA A 36 18.82 7.41 20.30
N VAL A 37 17.82 8.12 19.78
CA VAL A 37 16.95 7.65 18.68
C VAL A 37 17.26 8.50 17.45
N PRO A 38 18.23 8.07 16.61
CA PRO A 38 18.66 8.86 15.46
C PRO A 38 17.66 8.83 14.30
N ASN A 39 16.76 7.85 14.27
CA ASN A 39 15.79 7.66 13.20
C ASN A 39 14.50 6.99 13.70
N GLY A 40 13.47 7.07 12.87
CA GLY A 40 12.18 6.45 13.13
C GLY A 40 11.26 7.29 14.02
N VAL A 41 10.08 6.72 14.26
CA VAL A 41 9.02 7.30 15.09
C VAL A 41 8.62 6.28 16.13
N LYS A 42 8.21 6.74 17.32
CA LYS A 42 7.76 5.84 18.39
C LYS A 42 6.46 5.14 18.00
N GLN A 43 6.45 3.81 18.00
CA GLN A 43 5.23 3.03 17.85
C GLN A 43 4.26 3.34 18.99
N GLY A 44 2.99 3.58 18.65
CA GLY A 44 1.96 4.02 19.60
C GLY A 44 1.92 5.54 19.83
N CYS A 45 2.82 6.32 19.22
CA CYS A 45 2.66 7.77 19.16
C CYS A 45 1.45 8.12 18.27
N VAL A 46 0.59 9.01 18.75
CA VAL A 46 -0.63 9.45 18.02
C VAL A 46 -0.29 10.11 16.69
N LEU A 47 0.85 10.80 16.61
CA LEU A 47 1.24 11.54 15.41
C LEU A 47 2.04 10.68 14.42
N ALA A 48 2.72 9.63 14.90
CA ALA A 48 3.63 8.80 14.09
C ALA A 48 3.01 8.27 12.79
N PRO A 49 1.76 7.75 12.78
CA PRO A 49 1.12 7.29 11.55
C PRO A 49 0.95 8.41 10.51
N ASN A 50 0.60 9.62 10.95
CA ASN A 50 0.41 10.76 10.04
C ASN A 50 1.74 11.23 9.46
N TRP A 51 2.79 11.25 10.28
CA TRP A 51 4.15 11.58 9.82
C TRP A 51 4.64 10.58 8.78
N PHE A 52 4.49 9.29 9.07
CA PHE A 52 4.90 8.23 8.15
C PHE A 52 4.17 8.36 6.82
N SER A 53 2.84 8.47 6.83
CA SER A 53 2.04 8.64 5.61
C SER A 53 2.44 9.87 4.80
N LEU A 54 2.70 11.02 5.45
CA LEU A 54 3.12 12.23 4.76
C LEU A 54 4.49 12.05 4.07
N ILE A 55 5.44 11.46 4.78
CA ILE A 55 6.80 11.22 4.25
C ILE A 55 6.76 10.17 3.14
N PHE A 56 5.98 9.10 3.31
CA PHE A 56 5.85 8.05 2.32
C PHE A 56 5.17 8.55 1.04
N SER A 57 4.11 9.35 1.14
CA SER A 57 3.50 10.01 -0.02
C SER A 57 4.48 10.98 -0.69
N ALA A 58 5.23 11.77 0.07
CA ALA A 58 6.24 12.67 -0.46
C ALA A 58 7.37 11.91 -1.19
N MET A 59 7.78 10.76 -0.66
CA MET A 59 8.74 9.86 -1.29
C MET A 59 8.21 9.38 -2.66
N LEU A 60 6.98 8.89 -2.73
CA LEU A 60 6.38 8.40 -3.97
C LEU A 60 6.21 9.51 -5.01
N MET A 61 5.71 10.67 -4.59
CA MET A 61 5.61 11.86 -5.46
C MET A 61 6.96 12.28 -6.02
N ASN A 62 8.05 12.13 -5.25
CA ASN A 62 9.39 12.42 -5.73
C ASN A 62 9.94 11.32 -6.64
N ALA A 63 9.75 10.04 -6.28
CA ALA A 63 10.23 8.88 -7.04
C ALA A 63 9.59 8.79 -8.44
N TYR A 64 8.29 9.07 -8.53
CA TYR A 64 7.53 8.99 -9.78
C TYR A 64 7.31 10.34 -10.45
N ARG A 65 8.00 11.41 -10.04
CA ARG A 65 7.74 12.77 -10.55
C ARG A 65 7.79 12.89 -12.07
N ALA A 66 8.69 12.15 -12.71
CA ALA A 66 8.93 12.17 -14.15
C ALA A 66 8.13 11.09 -14.92
N GLU A 67 7.44 10.20 -14.22
CA GLU A 67 6.91 8.94 -14.75
C GLU A 67 5.44 8.79 -14.42
N GLN A 68 4.63 8.31 -15.37
CA GLN A 68 3.22 7.97 -15.12
C GLN A 68 2.84 6.51 -15.41
N PRO A 69 3.63 5.50 -14.99
CA PRO A 69 3.26 4.10 -15.16
C PRO A 69 2.16 3.75 -14.16
N GLY A 70 0.97 3.42 -14.64
CA GLY A 70 -0.16 3.08 -13.78
C GLY A 70 -1.33 2.52 -14.58
N ILE A 71 -2.30 1.93 -13.89
CA ILE A 71 -3.52 1.45 -14.53
C ILE A 71 -4.46 2.63 -14.75
N ARG A 72 -4.74 2.95 -16.01
CA ARG A 72 -5.68 4.01 -16.37
C ARG A 72 -7.12 3.54 -16.13
N ILE A 73 -7.84 4.27 -15.29
CA ILE A 73 -9.25 4.06 -15.01
C ILE A 73 -10.02 5.24 -15.57
N ALA A 74 -10.89 4.96 -16.54
CA ALA A 74 -11.89 5.90 -16.99
C ALA A 74 -13.04 5.91 -15.97
N TYR A 75 -13.50 7.10 -15.57
CA TYR A 75 -14.61 7.26 -14.64
C TYR A 75 -15.49 8.46 -14.98
N ARG A 76 -16.69 8.48 -14.40
CA ARG A 76 -17.65 9.58 -14.46
C ARG A 76 -18.18 9.86 -13.06
N THR A 77 -18.43 11.13 -12.75
CA THR A 77 -19.03 11.55 -11.47
C THR A 77 -20.51 11.89 -11.58
N ASP A 78 -21.06 11.92 -12.80
CA ASP A 78 -22.45 12.29 -13.07
C ASP A 78 -23.36 11.05 -13.28
N GLY A 79 -24.28 10.76 -12.36
CA GLY A 79 -25.41 9.83 -12.56
C GLY A 79 -25.21 8.34 -12.18
N HIS A 80 -26.01 7.46 -12.78
CA HIS A 80 -26.12 6.03 -12.40
C HIS A 80 -24.84 5.21 -12.65
N LEU A 81 -24.29 4.61 -11.58
CA LEU A 81 -23.03 3.86 -11.53
C LEU A 81 -22.91 2.65 -12.48
N LEU A 82 -24.02 2.08 -12.96
CA LEU A 82 -24.05 0.79 -13.67
C LEU A 82 -24.34 0.89 -15.18
N ASN A 83 -24.33 2.09 -15.77
CA ASN A 83 -24.56 2.25 -17.21
C ASN A 83 -23.24 2.36 -18.00
N SER A 84 -22.72 1.22 -18.44
CA SER A 84 -21.44 1.14 -19.18
C SER A 84 -21.44 1.87 -20.53
N ARG A 85 -22.59 2.04 -21.19
CA ARG A 85 -22.66 2.81 -22.47
C ARG A 85 -22.22 4.26 -22.28
N ARG A 86 -22.40 4.82 -21.08
CA ARG A 86 -21.98 6.20 -20.78
C ARG A 86 -20.47 6.36 -20.71
N MET A 87 -19.73 5.27 -20.50
CA MET A 87 -18.27 5.27 -20.57
C MET A 87 -17.74 5.35 -22.01
N GLN A 88 -18.59 5.09 -23.01
CA GLN A 88 -18.25 5.21 -24.43
C GLN A 88 -18.53 6.63 -24.98
N SER A 89 -19.08 7.52 -24.16
CA SER A 89 -19.32 8.91 -24.55
C SER A 89 -18.01 9.68 -24.67
N SER A 90 -17.88 10.53 -25.69
CA SER A 90 -16.73 11.41 -25.88
C SER A 90 -16.71 12.59 -24.90
N THR A 91 -17.79 12.85 -24.17
CA THR A 91 -17.93 13.96 -23.23
C THR A 91 -18.19 13.46 -21.81
N CYS A 92 -17.72 14.24 -20.82
CA CYS A 92 -17.88 13.98 -19.39
C CYS A 92 -17.20 12.71 -18.84
N VAL A 93 -16.36 12.02 -19.62
CA VAL A 93 -15.51 10.92 -19.13
C VAL A 93 -14.17 11.50 -18.67
N SER A 94 -13.83 11.29 -17.41
CA SER A 94 -12.51 11.61 -16.85
C SER A 94 -11.64 10.35 -16.83
N THR A 95 -10.33 10.52 -16.82
CA THR A 95 -9.38 9.41 -16.65
C THR A 95 -8.44 9.74 -15.50
N THR A 96 -8.21 8.77 -14.62
CA THR A 96 -7.17 8.83 -13.60
C THR A 96 -6.27 7.60 -13.75
N SER A 97 -5.03 7.69 -13.31
CA SER A 97 -4.11 6.55 -13.26
C SER A 97 -3.96 6.10 -11.81
N VAL A 98 -4.10 4.81 -11.57
CA VAL A 98 -3.84 4.19 -10.27
C VAL A 98 -2.46 3.53 -10.33
N HIS A 99 -1.51 4.14 -9.64
CA HIS A 99 -0.11 3.72 -9.59
C HIS A 99 0.16 2.81 -8.38
N ASP A 100 -0.42 3.19 -7.24
CA ASP A 100 -0.17 2.55 -5.96
C ASP A 100 -1.45 2.49 -5.12
N LEU A 101 -1.47 1.52 -4.20
CA LEU A 101 -2.42 1.42 -3.11
C LEU A 101 -1.60 1.38 -1.83
N LEU A 102 -1.72 2.41 -1.00
CA LEU A 102 -0.92 2.56 0.22
C LEU A 102 -1.76 2.29 1.46
N PHE A 103 -1.19 1.57 2.43
CA PHE A 103 -1.79 1.42 3.75
C PHE A 103 -0.71 1.17 4.80
N ALA A 104 -0.50 2.16 5.68
CA ALA A 104 0.63 2.15 6.61
C ALA A 104 1.93 1.85 5.85
N ASP A 105 2.69 0.83 6.25
CA ASP A 105 3.91 0.37 5.59
C ASP A 105 3.68 -0.57 4.40
N ASP A 106 2.46 -1.07 4.19
CA ASP A 106 2.12 -1.89 3.04
C ASP A 106 1.87 -1.02 1.79
N CYS A 107 2.37 -1.48 0.66
CA CYS A 107 2.20 -0.84 -0.64
C CYS A 107 1.98 -1.90 -1.73
N ALA A 108 0.97 -1.70 -2.58
CA ALA A 108 0.78 -2.47 -3.79
C ALA A 108 0.95 -1.54 -5.01
N LEU A 109 1.96 -1.83 -5.84
CA LEU A 109 2.26 -1.09 -7.07
C LEU A 109 1.55 -1.76 -8.25
N ASN A 110 1.01 -0.97 -9.18
CA ASN A 110 0.19 -1.45 -10.28
C ASN A 110 0.62 -0.80 -11.60
N THR A 111 0.88 -1.63 -12.61
CA THR A 111 1.23 -1.17 -13.96
C THR A 111 0.55 -2.05 -15.01
N VAL A 112 0.56 -1.59 -16.26
CA VAL A 112 -0.03 -2.35 -17.39
C VAL A 112 0.97 -3.33 -18.00
N THR A 113 2.27 -3.00 -17.97
CA THR A 113 3.32 -3.81 -18.58
C THR A 113 4.35 -4.27 -17.55
N GLU A 114 5.03 -5.37 -17.87
CA GLU A 114 6.15 -5.89 -17.06
C GLU A 114 7.34 -4.90 -17.03
N GLU A 115 7.61 -4.23 -18.15
CA GLU A 115 8.67 -3.21 -18.25
C GLU A 115 8.38 -2.02 -17.32
N ASP A 116 7.14 -1.52 -17.33
CA ASP A 116 6.71 -0.48 -16.41
C ASP A 116 6.78 -0.94 -14.96
N MET A 117 6.44 -2.21 -14.68
CA MET A 117 6.52 -2.76 -13.32
C MET A 117 7.96 -2.78 -12.82
N HIS A 118 8.90 -3.25 -13.65
CA HIS A 118 10.33 -3.23 -13.35
C HIS A 118 10.80 -1.82 -13.02
N ARG A 119 10.51 -0.87 -13.91
CA ARG A 119 10.91 0.53 -13.76
C ARG A 119 10.32 1.18 -12.51
N THR A 120 9.04 0.94 -12.26
CA THR A 120 8.33 1.43 -11.07
C THR A 120 8.96 0.86 -9.81
N MET A 121 9.32 -0.42 -9.81
CA MET A 121 9.95 -1.08 -8.68
C MET A 121 11.37 -0.55 -8.41
N ASP A 122 12.16 -0.27 -9.44
CA ASP A 122 13.50 0.32 -9.31
C ASP A 122 13.42 1.74 -8.72
N LEU A 123 12.48 2.57 -9.22
CA LEU A 123 12.22 3.91 -8.69
C LEU A 123 11.74 3.86 -7.25
N PHE A 124 10.86 2.91 -6.91
CA PHE A 124 10.39 2.68 -5.56
C PHE A 124 11.54 2.28 -4.63
N ALA A 125 12.40 1.35 -5.04
CA ALA A 125 13.56 0.92 -4.27
C ALA A 125 14.57 2.06 -4.02
N ALA A 126 14.86 2.86 -5.05
CA ALA A 126 15.69 4.05 -4.93
C ALA A 126 15.05 5.10 -4.00
N GLY A 127 13.74 5.34 -4.15
CA GLY A 127 12.96 6.22 -3.29
C GLY A 127 13.01 5.80 -1.82
N CYS A 128 12.72 4.53 -1.53
CA CYS A 128 12.81 3.94 -0.20
C CYS A 128 14.20 4.17 0.41
N THR A 129 15.26 3.82 -0.33
CA THR A 129 16.65 3.99 0.11
C THR A 129 16.97 5.44 0.44
N ASN A 130 16.58 6.39 -0.42
CA ASN A 130 16.81 7.82 -0.22
C ASN A 130 16.09 8.37 1.02
N PHE A 131 14.96 7.77 1.41
CA PHE A 131 14.18 8.15 2.58
C PHE A 131 14.49 7.29 3.82
N GLY A 132 15.53 6.43 3.76
CA GLY A 132 15.94 5.57 4.87
C GLY A 132 14.98 4.41 5.17
N LEU A 133 14.15 4.03 4.20
CA LEU A 133 13.24 2.88 4.27
C LEU A 133 13.89 1.66 3.61
N ALA A 134 13.62 0.49 4.16
CA ALA A 134 14.10 -0.78 3.62
C ALA A 134 12.92 -1.62 3.12
N ILE A 135 13.05 -2.15 1.90
CA ILE A 135 12.05 -3.05 1.32
C ILE A 135 12.35 -4.48 1.78
N SER A 136 11.34 -5.16 2.31
CA SER A 136 11.44 -6.57 2.67
C SER A 136 11.24 -7.45 1.43
N ALA A 137 12.32 -7.71 0.69
CA ALA A 137 12.28 -8.55 -0.52
C ALA A 137 11.64 -9.93 -0.28
N ALA A 138 11.81 -10.51 0.92
CA ALA A 138 11.20 -11.79 1.28
C ALA A 138 9.66 -11.73 1.41
N LYS A 139 9.09 -10.56 1.72
CA LYS A 139 7.63 -10.34 1.84
C LYS A 139 7.03 -9.81 0.55
N THR A 140 7.83 -9.20 -0.32
CA THR A 140 7.38 -8.66 -1.59
C THR A 140 7.10 -9.79 -2.58
N VAL A 141 5.93 -9.75 -3.21
CA VAL A 141 5.48 -10.72 -4.21
C VAL A 141 4.95 -9.99 -5.43
N VAL A 142 4.94 -10.67 -6.57
CA VAL A 142 4.43 -10.14 -7.83
C VAL A 142 3.33 -11.03 -8.38
N MET A 143 2.32 -10.40 -8.98
CA MET A 143 1.24 -11.05 -9.70
C MET A 143 1.12 -10.44 -11.08
N HIS A 144 0.93 -11.28 -12.10
CA HIS A 144 0.58 -10.87 -13.45
C HIS A 144 -0.81 -11.42 -13.77
N GLN A 145 -1.71 -10.56 -14.21
CA GLN A 145 -3.07 -10.89 -14.62
C GLN A 145 -3.18 -10.76 -16.15
N PRO A 146 -2.93 -11.84 -16.90
CA PRO A 146 -3.00 -11.77 -18.35
C PRO A 146 -4.47 -11.71 -18.83
N PRO A 147 -4.75 -11.21 -20.04
CA PRO A 147 -6.09 -11.25 -20.61
C PRO A 147 -6.69 -12.66 -20.60
N PRO A 148 -8.03 -12.82 -20.51
CA PRO A 148 -8.66 -14.12 -20.59
C PRO A 148 -8.20 -14.87 -21.83
N SER A 149 -7.92 -16.17 -21.70
CA SER A 149 -7.42 -17.07 -22.76
C SER A 149 -6.00 -16.83 -23.30
N SER A 150 -5.25 -15.86 -22.78
CA SER A 150 -3.84 -15.70 -23.13
C SER A 150 -2.92 -16.62 -22.31
N GLU A 151 -1.78 -16.98 -22.88
CA GLU A 151 -0.78 -17.81 -22.21
C GLU A 151 -0.18 -17.09 -21.00
N TYR A 152 -0.01 -17.81 -19.90
CA TYR A 152 0.56 -17.24 -18.70
C TYR A 152 2.09 -17.19 -18.80
N ASN A 153 2.61 -15.98 -18.95
CA ASN A 153 4.04 -15.69 -18.83
C ASN A 153 4.32 -15.14 -17.43
N ALA A 154 5.17 -15.83 -16.67
CA ALA A 154 5.55 -15.42 -15.32
C ALA A 154 6.51 -14.21 -15.39
N PRO A 155 6.15 -13.05 -14.79
CA PRO A 155 7.01 -11.88 -14.82
C PRO A 155 8.29 -12.11 -14.01
N ARG A 156 9.37 -11.43 -14.41
CA ARG A 156 10.72 -11.56 -13.84
C ARG A 156 11.17 -10.31 -13.10
N ILE A 157 10.32 -9.80 -12.22
CA ILE A 157 10.61 -8.58 -11.45
C ILE A 157 11.68 -8.83 -10.39
N ASN A 158 12.68 -7.94 -10.32
CA ASN A 158 13.76 -7.99 -9.34
C ASN A 158 13.71 -6.77 -8.41
N VAL A 159 14.15 -6.95 -7.17
CA VAL A 159 14.31 -5.90 -6.15
C VAL A 159 15.59 -6.16 -5.41
N ASN A 160 16.48 -5.16 -5.31
CA ASN A 160 17.77 -5.29 -4.63
C ASN A 160 18.58 -6.52 -5.09
N GLY A 161 18.48 -6.87 -6.37
CA GLY A 161 19.16 -8.04 -6.96
C GLY A 161 18.49 -9.40 -6.69
N ALA A 162 17.37 -9.45 -5.95
CA ALA A 162 16.59 -10.67 -5.72
C ALA A 162 15.32 -10.70 -6.58
N GLN A 163 15.04 -11.83 -7.21
CA GLN A 163 13.80 -12.01 -7.97
C GLN A 163 12.60 -12.18 -7.04
N LEU A 164 11.52 -11.44 -7.31
CA LEU A 164 10.29 -11.51 -6.56
C LEU A 164 9.55 -12.82 -6.81
N LYS A 165 8.90 -13.33 -5.77
CA LYS A 165 8.06 -14.53 -5.88
C LYS A 165 6.78 -14.23 -6.65
N ASN A 166 6.54 -15.00 -7.71
CA ASN A 166 5.26 -15.01 -8.42
C ASN A 166 4.18 -15.69 -7.58
N VAL A 167 3.01 -15.08 -7.49
CA VAL A 167 1.86 -15.62 -6.74
C VAL A 167 0.61 -15.74 -7.61
N GLU A 168 -0.16 -16.80 -7.37
CA GLU A 168 -1.46 -17.02 -8.01
C GLU A 168 -2.58 -16.22 -7.34
N THR A 169 -2.38 -15.93 -6.05
CA THR A 169 -3.34 -15.28 -5.16
C THR A 169 -2.61 -14.18 -4.40
N PHE A 170 -3.08 -12.95 -4.54
CA PHE A 170 -2.49 -11.76 -3.92
C PHE A 170 -3.43 -11.24 -2.84
N ALA A 171 -3.02 -11.33 -1.58
CA ALA A 171 -3.80 -10.83 -0.45
C ALA A 171 -3.37 -9.41 -0.10
N TYR A 172 -4.29 -8.46 -0.16
CA TYR A 172 -4.05 -7.07 0.21
C TYR A 172 -5.21 -6.53 1.06
N LEU A 173 -4.91 -6.05 2.26
CA LEU A 173 -5.90 -5.50 3.21
C LEU A 173 -7.13 -6.40 3.39
N ARG A 174 -6.89 -7.71 3.53
CA ARG A 174 -7.90 -8.77 3.69
C ARG A 174 -8.79 -9.02 2.45
N SER A 175 -8.54 -8.33 1.36
CA SER A 175 -9.09 -8.67 0.04
C SER A 175 -8.13 -9.60 -0.68
N THR A 176 -8.66 -10.51 -1.47
CA THR A 176 -7.88 -11.48 -2.24
C THR A 176 -8.10 -11.22 -3.73
N LEU A 177 -7.02 -10.99 -4.46
CA LEU A 177 -7.02 -10.93 -5.92
C LEU A 177 -6.51 -12.27 -6.47
N SER A 178 -7.15 -12.75 -7.53
CA SER A 178 -6.72 -13.95 -8.25
C SER A 178 -6.06 -13.59 -9.56
N ARG A 179 -5.01 -14.32 -9.92
CA ARG A 179 -4.31 -14.20 -11.21
C ARG A 179 -5.24 -14.34 -12.42
N ASN A 180 -6.28 -15.16 -12.32
CA ASN A 180 -7.22 -15.39 -13.43
C ASN A 180 -8.30 -14.31 -13.53
N THR A 181 -8.21 -13.22 -12.77
CA THR A 181 -9.15 -12.09 -12.71
C THR A 181 -10.58 -12.45 -12.27
N ARG A 182 -10.80 -13.67 -11.77
CA ARG A 182 -12.10 -14.08 -11.21
C ARG A 182 -12.25 -13.61 -9.76
N ILE A 183 -13.47 -13.23 -9.43
CA ILE A 183 -13.85 -12.78 -8.08
C ILE A 183 -14.49 -13.90 -7.24
N ASP A 184 -14.76 -15.06 -7.84
CA ASP A 184 -15.50 -16.16 -7.22
C ASP A 184 -14.86 -16.62 -5.90
N ASP A 185 -13.54 -16.74 -5.88
CA ASP A 185 -12.77 -17.17 -4.69
C ASP A 185 -12.88 -16.14 -3.55
N GLU A 186 -12.76 -14.86 -3.87
CA GLU A 186 -12.89 -13.76 -2.89
C GLU A 186 -14.33 -13.68 -2.34
N VAL A 187 -15.34 -13.78 -3.21
CA VAL A 187 -16.75 -13.78 -2.80
C VAL A 187 -17.03 -14.96 -1.88
N THR A 188 -16.58 -16.16 -2.25
CA THR A 188 -16.73 -17.38 -1.45
C THR A 188 -16.04 -17.22 -0.08
N GLN A 189 -14.83 -16.66 -0.06
CA GLN A 189 -14.11 -16.40 1.18
C GLN A 189 -14.83 -15.39 2.07
N ARG A 190 -15.40 -14.32 1.52
CA ARG A 190 -16.18 -13.33 2.28
C ARG A 190 -17.46 -13.91 2.85
N ILE A 191 -18.21 -14.70 2.07
CA ILE A 191 -19.40 -15.40 2.55
C ILE A 191 -19.05 -16.32 3.70
N SER A 192 -17.97 -17.12 3.57
CA SER A 192 -17.51 -18.02 4.63
C SER A 192 -17.15 -17.26 5.91
N LYS A 193 -16.38 -16.17 5.83
CA LYS A 193 -16.03 -15.33 6.99
C LYS A 193 -17.26 -14.73 7.67
N ALA A 194 -18.21 -14.22 6.89
CA ALA A 194 -19.47 -13.66 7.39
C ALA A 194 -20.32 -14.73 8.11
N SER A 195 -20.48 -15.91 7.49
CA SER A 195 -21.22 -17.03 8.09
C SER A 195 -20.58 -17.52 9.39
N GLN A 196 -19.24 -17.59 9.47
CA GLN A 196 -18.53 -17.94 10.70
C GLN A 196 -18.75 -16.91 11.81
N ALA A 197 -18.62 -15.61 11.50
CA ALA A 197 -18.87 -14.54 12.46
C ALA A 197 -20.32 -14.60 12.99
N PHE A 198 -21.29 -14.81 12.10
CA PHE A 198 -22.70 -14.92 12.47
C PHE A 198 -23.00 -16.18 13.29
N GLY A 199 -22.35 -17.31 12.97
CA GLY A 199 -22.45 -18.54 13.77
C GLY A 199 -21.97 -18.35 15.21
N ARG A 200 -20.85 -17.64 15.41
CA ARG A 200 -20.32 -17.31 16.74
C ARG A 200 -21.28 -16.44 17.55
N LEU A 201 -21.99 -15.50 16.91
CA LEU A 201 -23.00 -14.68 17.57
C LEU A 201 -24.23 -15.49 18.01
N LYS A 202 -24.66 -16.48 17.22
CA LYS A 202 -25.78 -17.37 17.59
C LYS A 202 -25.47 -18.28 18.77
N MET A 203 -24.21 -18.72 18.92
CA MET A 203 -23.74 -19.47 20.09
C MET A 203 -23.79 -18.63 21.37
N TYR A 204 -23.43 -17.34 21.31
CA TYR A 204 -23.45 -16.44 22.47
C TYR A 204 -24.86 -16.16 23.01
N LYS A 205 -25.89 -16.16 22.14
CA LYS A 205 -27.31 -15.99 22.55
C LYS A 205 -27.95 -17.25 23.14
N ARG A 206 -27.24 -18.37 23.21
CA ARG A 206 -27.73 -19.65 23.75
C ARG A 206 -27.11 -20.03 25.10
N LEU A 207 -26.35 -19.13 25.74
CA LEU A 207 -25.88 -19.35 27.12
C LEU A 207 -27.08 -19.31 28.08
N PRO A 208 -27.30 -20.34 28.92
CA PRO A 208 -28.35 -20.32 29.93
C PRO A 208 -28.03 -19.23 30.97
N LYS A 209 -29.08 -18.52 31.42
CA LYS A 209 -29.03 -17.64 32.59
C LYS A 209 -28.82 -18.46 33.86
#